data_AF-A0A968RZ72-F1
#
_entry.id   AF-A0A968RZ72-F1
#
_cell.length_a   1.000
_cell.length_b   1.000
_cell.length_c   1.000
_cell.angle_alpha   90.00
_cell.angle_beta   90.00
_cell.angle_gamma   90.00
#
_symmetry.space_group_name_H-M   'P 1'
#
loop_
_entity.id
_entity.type
_entity.pdbx_description
1 polymer ?
#
loop_
_entity_poly.entity_id
_entity_poly.type
_entity_poly.pdbx_seq_one_letter_code
_entity_poly.pdbx_strand_id
1 'polypeptide(L)'
;MKRQFTQRLFRSAIAVLLVGMAACNRAVPPATTQPAVEAPEQNNERRLILENASLEQADSEGQVLWKIKTKRAIYSRDRRKAELEDLSGDLYQDGELVLKITADRGKFTAMASKFI
;
A
#
# COMPACT_ATOMS: atom_id res chain seq x y z
N MET A 1 46.38 30.27 19.90
CA MET A 1 46.41 29.07 20.76
C MET A 1 45.12 29.03 21.59
N LYS A 2 44.10 28.26 21.17
CA LYS A 2 42.81 27.98 21.89
C LYS A 2 41.77 27.20 21.05
N ARG A 3 42.13 26.73 19.84
CA ARG A 3 41.40 25.73 19.03
C ARG A 3 41.26 24.34 19.67
N GLN A 4 41.66 24.19 20.94
CA GLN A 4 41.77 22.91 21.66
C GLN A 4 40.64 22.69 22.68
N PHE A 5 39.75 23.67 22.92
CA PHE A 5 38.73 23.57 23.96
C PHE A 5 37.37 23.08 23.43
N THR A 6 37.01 23.44 22.20
CA THR A 6 35.73 23.04 21.58
C THR A 6 35.72 21.58 21.12
N GLN A 7 36.89 20.96 20.95
CA GLN A 7 37.04 19.58 20.47
C GLN A 7 36.93 18.53 21.58
N ARG A 8 37.05 18.93 22.86
CA ARG A 8 36.94 18.02 24.02
C ARG A 8 35.49 17.86 24.51
N LEU A 9 34.67 18.90 24.36
CA LEU A 9 33.23 18.84 24.70
C LEU A 9 32.45 17.98 23.70
N PHE A 10 32.82 17.99 22.42
CA PHE A 10 32.14 17.20 21.39
C PHE A 10 32.46 15.69 21.48
N ARG A 11 33.61 15.33 22.02
CA ARG A 11 33.99 13.91 22.24
C ARG A 11 33.31 13.30 23.47
N SER A 12 32.91 14.10 24.45
CA SER A 12 32.26 13.59 25.66
C SER A 12 30.76 13.37 25.48
N ALA A 13 30.11 14.07 24.55
CA ALA A 13 28.68 13.89 24.26
C ALA A 13 28.36 12.60 23.49
N ILE A 14 29.32 12.03 22.75
CA ILE A 14 29.14 10.79 21.98
C ILE A 14 29.33 9.54 22.85
N ALA A 15 30.05 9.64 23.97
CA ALA A 15 30.31 8.49 24.85
C ALA A 15 29.10 8.09 25.74
N VAL A 16 28.15 9.01 25.98
CA VAL A 16 26.98 8.74 26.83
C VAL A 16 25.80 8.15 26.05
N LEU A 17 25.76 8.31 24.71
CA LEU A 17 24.64 7.82 23.88
C LEU A 17 24.70 6.30 23.61
N LEU A 18 25.82 5.61 23.87
CA LEU A 18 26.02 4.21 23.49
C LEU A 18 25.64 3.17 24.58
N VAL A 19 25.17 3.58 25.77
CA VAL A 19 24.89 2.66 26.90
C VAL A 19 23.38 2.43 27.11
N GLY A 20 22.58 2.53 26.05
CA GLY A 20 21.11 2.40 26.13
C GLY A 20 20.52 1.05 25.71
N MET A 21 21.28 0.14 25.12
CA MET A 21 20.74 -1.12 24.55
C MET A 21 21.23 -2.34 25.32
N ALA A 22 20.76 -2.53 26.56
CA ALA A 22 20.94 -3.78 27.28
C ALA A 22 19.84 -4.03 28.34
N ALA A 23 18.57 -3.82 28.00
CA ALA A 23 17.47 -4.21 28.88
C ALA A 23 16.22 -4.57 28.08
N CYS A 24 16.22 -5.76 27.48
CA CYS A 24 15.01 -6.54 27.18
C CYS A 24 15.42 -7.97 26.79
N ASN A 25 16.06 -8.71 27.70
CA ASN A 25 16.13 -10.17 27.58
C ASN A 25 15.26 -10.78 28.68
N ARG A 26 13.96 -10.83 28.41
CA ARG A 26 12.97 -11.47 29.29
C ARG A 26 12.96 -12.95 28.93
N ALA A 27 13.57 -13.78 29.76
CA ALA A 27 13.52 -15.23 29.60
C ALA A 27 12.06 -15.69 29.75
N VAL A 28 11.51 -16.22 28.65
CA VAL A 28 10.19 -16.85 28.62
C VAL A 28 10.32 -18.23 29.28
N PRO A 29 9.55 -18.56 30.34
CA PRO A 29 9.54 -19.91 30.90
C PRO A 29 9.00 -20.90 29.85
N PRO A 30 9.48 -22.16 29.83
CA PRO A 30 9.08 -23.11 28.82
C PRO A 30 7.59 -23.40 28.95
N ALA A 31 6.83 -23.08 27.90
CA ALA A 31 5.44 -23.47 27.78
C ALA A 31 5.37 -24.99 27.61
N THR A 32 4.66 -25.65 28.52
CA THR A 32 4.21 -27.03 28.40
C THR A 32 3.56 -27.22 27.03
N THR A 33 4.05 -28.19 26.25
CA THR A 33 3.50 -28.56 24.94
C THR A 33 2.06 -29.01 25.09
N GLN A 34 1.11 -28.10 24.85
CA GLN A 34 -0.23 -28.44 24.43
C GLN A 34 -0.24 -28.37 22.90
N PRO A 35 -0.74 -29.40 22.20
CA PRO A 35 -1.04 -29.28 20.79
C PRO A 35 -2.03 -28.13 20.62
N ALA A 36 -1.54 -26.99 20.15
CA ALA A 36 -2.39 -25.96 19.60
C ALA A 36 -3.03 -26.59 18.38
N VAL A 37 -4.28 -27.04 18.54
CA VAL A 37 -5.18 -27.14 17.41
C VAL A 37 -5.22 -25.72 16.86
N GLU A 38 -4.51 -25.49 15.75
CA GLU A 38 -4.64 -24.28 14.96
C GLU A 38 -6.12 -24.18 14.60
N ALA A 39 -6.85 -23.40 15.39
CA ALA A 39 -8.15 -22.90 15.00
C ALA A 39 -7.95 -22.26 13.63
N PRO A 40 -8.78 -22.57 12.63
CA PRO A 40 -8.61 -21.96 11.32
C PRO A 40 -8.69 -20.46 11.55
N GLU A 41 -7.58 -19.76 11.27
CA GLU A 41 -7.52 -18.31 11.16
C GLU A 41 -8.74 -17.91 10.33
N GLN A 42 -9.80 -17.43 10.98
CA GLN A 42 -10.96 -16.88 10.29
C GLN A 42 -10.49 -15.54 9.72
N ASN A 43 -9.73 -15.60 8.64
CA ASN A 43 -9.38 -14.45 7.82
C ASN A 43 -10.66 -13.98 7.11
N ASN A 44 -11.49 -13.26 7.86
CA ASN A 44 -12.74 -12.62 7.48
C ASN A 44 -12.48 -11.30 6.74
N GLU A 45 -11.41 -11.22 5.94
CA GLU A 45 -11.23 -10.11 5.02
C GLU A 45 -12.03 -10.40 3.75
N ARG A 46 -13.24 -9.84 3.71
CA ARG A 46 -14.13 -9.93 2.56
C ARG A 46 -13.49 -9.23 1.34
N ARG A 47 -13.55 -9.87 0.17
CA ARG A 47 -13.25 -9.21 -1.11
C ARG A 47 -14.24 -8.07 -1.35
N LEU A 48 -13.76 -6.95 -1.86
CA LEU A 48 -14.63 -5.85 -2.30
C LEU A 48 -15.20 -6.16 -3.68
N ILE A 49 -16.52 -6.15 -3.80
CA ILE A 49 -17.24 -6.33 -5.06
C ILE A 49 -18.08 -5.07 -5.27
N LEU A 50 -17.92 -4.45 -6.44
CA LEU A 50 -18.71 -3.29 -6.85
C LEU A 50 -19.57 -3.69 -8.05
N GLU A 51 -20.88 -3.52 -7.95
CA GLU A 51 -21.81 -3.69 -9.06
C GLU A 51 -22.09 -2.34 -9.73
N ASN A 52 -22.22 -2.33 -11.05
CA ASN A 52 -22.51 -1.15 -11.87
C ASN A 52 -21.60 0.05 -11.55
N ALA A 53 -20.29 -0.22 -11.47
CA ALA A 53 -19.31 0.76 -11.03
C ALA A 53 -18.87 1.69 -12.17
N SER A 54 -18.57 2.94 -11.81
CA SER A 54 -17.81 3.88 -12.64
C SER A 54 -16.50 4.18 -11.93
N LEU A 55 -15.38 3.85 -12.56
CA LEU A 55 -14.02 4.14 -12.10
C LEU A 55 -13.51 5.33 -12.91
N GLU A 56 -12.92 6.31 -12.24
CA GLU A 56 -12.44 7.53 -12.87
C GLU A 56 -11.10 7.92 -12.28
N GLN A 57 -10.20 8.45 -13.11
CA GLN A 57 -8.99 9.11 -12.65
C GLN A 57 -8.88 10.47 -13.31
N ALA A 58 -8.53 11.45 -12.50
CA ALA A 58 -8.16 12.77 -12.94
C ALA A 58 -6.67 13.03 -12.73
N ASP A 59 -6.13 14.01 -13.44
CA ASP A 59 -4.81 14.56 -13.19
C ASP A 59 -4.79 15.47 -11.94
N SER A 60 -3.65 16.14 -11.70
CA SER A 60 -3.49 17.06 -10.57
C SER A 60 -4.33 18.34 -10.67
N GLU A 61 -4.76 18.71 -11.87
CA GLU A 61 -5.61 19.88 -12.12
C GLU A 61 -7.10 19.51 -12.05
N GLY A 62 -7.43 18.22 -11.93
CA GLY A 62 -8.78 17.69 -11.88
C GLY A 62 -9.37 17.36 -13.25
N GLN A 63 -8.58 17.40 -14.33
CA GLN A 63 -9.05 16.97 -15.64
C GLN A 63 -9.09 15.45 -15.72
N VAL A 64 -10.21 14.90 -16.21
CA VAL A 64 -10.40 13.45 -16.33
C VAL A 64 -9.45 12.89 -17.38
N LEU A 65 -8.63 11.91 -16.98
CA LEU A 65 -7.74 11.17 -17.86
C LEU A 65 -8.44 9.95 -18.47
N TRP A 66 -9.26 9.27 -17.66
CA TRP A 66 -10.04 8.14 -18.12
C TRP A 66 -11.26 7.89 -17.22
N LYS A 67 -12.29 7.30 -17.83
CA LYS A 67 -13.51 6.85 -17.16
C LYS A 67 -13.88 5.46 -17.67
N ILE A 68 -13.96 4.49 -16.77
CA ILE A 68 -14.37 3.11 -17.07
C ILE A 68 -15.68 2.81 -16.36
N LYS A 69 -16.69 2.39 -17.11
CA LYS A 69 -17.92 1.81 -16.58
C LYS A 69 -17.85 0.30 -16.70
N THR A 70 -18.31 -0.42 -15.69
CA THR A 70 -18.32 -1.88 -15.67
C THR A 70 -19.56 -2.37 -14.95
N LYS A 71 -20.10 -3.50 -15.39
CA LYS A 71 -21.19 -4.16 -14.67
C LYS A 71 -20.71 -4.70 -13.32
N ARG A 72 -19.48 -5.17 -13.22
CA ARG A 72 -18.91 -5.71 -11.98
C ARG A 72 -17.41 -5.55 -11.90
N ALA A 73 -16.94 -5.07 -10.76
CA ALA A 73 -15.52 -5.05 -10.40
C ALA A 73 -15.27 -5.87 -9.13
N ILE A 74 -14.41 -6.89 -9.21
CA ILE A 74 -14.03 -7.74 -8.09
C ILE A 74 -12.58 -7.45 -7.72
N TYR A 75 -12.37 -6.84 -6.56
CA TYR A 75 -11.04 -6.54 -6.06
C TYR A 75 -10.44 -7.71 -5.28
N SER A 76 -9.12 -7.87 -5.38
CA SER A 76 -8.35 -8.70 -4.45
C SER A 76 -8.45 -8.16 -3.02
N ARG A 77 -8.17 -9.00 -2.02
CA ARG A 77 -8.25 -8.60 -0.59
C ARG A 77 -7.36 -7.39 -0.27
N ASP A 78 -6.16 -7.36 -0.84
CA ASP A 78 -5.21 -6.25 -0.73
C ASP A 78 -5.54 -5.03 -1.62
N ARG A 79 -6.63 -5.11 -2.41
CA ARG A 79 -7.08 -4.10 -3.39
C ARG A 79 -6.06 -3.72 -4.46
N ARG A 80 -5.01 -4.53 -4.65
CA ARG A 80 -3.97 -4.27 -5.66
C ARG A 80 -4.35 -4.78 -7.05
N LYS A 81 -5.34 -5.66 -7.16
CA LYS A 81 -5.83 -6.21 -8.42
C LYS A 81 -7.34 -6.10 -8.47
N ALA A 82 -7.88 -5.89 -9.66
CA ALA A 82 -9.32 -6.01 -9.90
C ALA A 82 -9.59 -6.75 -11.20
N GLU A 83 -10.63 -7.57 -11.21
CA GLU A 83 -11.21 -8.15 -12.42
C GLU A 83 -12.51 -7.44 -12.75
N LEU A 84 -12.69 -7.07 -14.02
CA LEU A 84 -13.83 -6.32 -14.53
C LEU A 84 -14.64 -7.17 -15.50
N GLU A 85 -15.97 -7.02 -15.47
CA GLU A 85 -16.92 -7.68 -16.38
C GLU A 85 -17.78 -6.63 -17.11
N ASP A 86 -18.02 -6.85 -18.41
CA ASP A 86 -18.82 -5.99 -19.28
C ASP A 86 -18.43 -4.50 -19.14
N LEU A 87 -17.24 -4.13 -19.63
CA LEU A 87 -16.71 -2.77 -19.48
C LEU A 87 -16.80 -1.94 -20.76
N SER A 88 -17.04 -0.65 -20.55
CA SER A 88 -16.87 0.42 -21.54
C SER A 88 -15.99 1.51 -20.95
N GLY A 89 -15.19 2.16 -21.78
CA GLY A 89 -14.22 3.13 -21.31
C GLY A 89 -14.03 4.29 -22.26
N ASP A 90 -13.77 5.46 -21.68
CA ASP A 90 -13.39 6.66 -22.40
C ASP A 90 -12.00 7.08 -21.91
N LEU A 91 -11.08 7.35 -22.85
CA LEU A 91 -9.74 7.85 -22.60
C LEU A 91 -9.60 9.25 -23.18
N TYR A 92 -9.05 10.15 -22.38
CA TYR A 92 -8.94 11.56 -22.71
C TYR A 92 -7.49 12.01 -22.76
N GLN A 93 -7.20 12.97 -23.62
CA GLN A 93 -5.93 13.68 -23.69
C GLN A 93 -6.23 15.17 -23.82
N ASP A 94 -5.66 15.99 -22.94
CA ASP A 94 -5.90 17.44 -22.90
C ASP A 94 -7.40 17.80 -22.84
N GLY A 95 -8.18 16.97 -22.14
CA GLY A 95 -9.64 17.11 -22.01
C GLY A 95 -10.46 16.60 -23.21
N GLU A 96 -9.82 16.18 -24.31
CA GLU A 96 -10.49 15.67 -25.50
C GLU A 96 -10.57 14.14 -25.51
N LEU A 97 -11.70 13.59 -25.95
CA LEU A 97 -11.90 12.14 -26.06
C LEU A 97 -11.08 11.58 -27.23
N VAL A 98 -10.07 10.77 -26.94
CA VAL A 98 -9.18 10.18 -27.95
C VAL A 98 -9.41 8.70 -28.20
N LEU A 99 -10.01 7.98 -27.25
CA LEU A 99 -10.28 6.55 -27.40
C LEU A 99 -11.54 6.11 -26.66
N LYS A 100 -12.32 5.24 -27.32
CA LYS A 100 -13.41 4.47 -26.71
C LYS A 100 -13.01 2.99 -26.63
N ILE A 101 -13.23 2.39 -25.48
CA ILE A 101 -12.91 1.00 -25.17
C ILE A 101 -14.23 0.26 -24.93
N THR A 102 -14.35 -0.96 -25.44
CA THR A 102 -15.39 -1.91 -25.04
C THR A 102 -14.77 -3.29 -24.94
N ALA A 103 -15.04 -4.00 -23.86
CA ALA A 103 -14.51 -5.34 -23.64
C ALA A 103 -15.39 -6.12 -22.67
N ASP A 104 -15.52 -7.43 -22.91
CA ASP A 104 -16.28 -8.31 -22.04
C ASP A 104 -15.57 -8.51 -20.69
N ARG A 105 -14.23 -8.45 -20.68
CA ARG A 105 -13.40 -8.67 -19.48
C ARG A 105 -12.20 -7.72 -19.44
N GLY A 106 -11.80 -7.34 -18.23
CA GLY A 106 -10.63 -6.51 -17.98
C GLY A 106 -9.90 -6.89 -16.69
N LYS A 107 -8.63 -6.50 -16.59
CA LYS A 107 -7.84 -6.64 -15.36
C LYS A 107 -7.14 -5.32 -15.05
N PHE A 108 -7.24 -4.89 -13.80
CA PHE A 108 -6.46 -3.79 -13.24
C PHE A 108 -5.40 -4.34 -12.30
N THR A 109 -4.20 -3.77 -12.33
CA THR A 109 -3.15 -4.04 -11.33
C THR A 109 -2.54 -2.71 -10.92
N ALA A 110 -2.61 -2.40 -9.62
CA ALA A 110 -1.94 -1.25 -9.05
C ALA A 110 -0.42 -1.43 -9.22
N MET A 111 0.17 -0.58 -10.05
CA MET A 111 1.62 -0.44 -10.11
C MET A 111 2.07 0.24 -8.82
N ALA A 112 3.07 -0.31 -8.15
CA ALA A 112 3.65 0.36 -7.00
C ALA A 112 4.20 1.71 -7.49
N SER A 113 3.61 2.81 -7.01
CA SER A 113 4.18 4.13 -7.19
C SER A 113 5.55 4.12 -6.52
N LYS A 114 6.61 4.09 -7.32
CA LYS A 114 7.94 4.44 -6.84
C LYS A 114 7.88 5.96 -6.72
N PHE A 115 7.42 6.43 -5.56
CA PHE A 115 7.41 7.85 -5.25
C PHE A 115 8.82 8.40 -5.51
N ILE A 116 8.82 9.51 -6.25
CA ILE A 116 9.95 10.28 -6.78
C ILE A 116 10.99 10.52 -5.69
#